data_AF-A0A961XPV5-F1
#
_entry.id   AF-A0A961XPV5-F1
#
_cell.length_a   1.000
_cell.length_b   1.000
_cell.length_c   1.000
_cell.angle_alpha   90.00
_cell.angle_beta   90.00
_cell.angle_gamma   90.00
#
_symmetry.space_group_name_H-M   'P 1'
#
loop_
_entity.id
_entity.type
_entity.pdbx_description
1 polymer ?
#
loop_
_entity_poly.entity_id
_entity_poly.type
_entity_poly.pdbx_seq_one_letter_code
_entity_poly.pdbx_strand_id
1 'polypeptide(L)'
;METDTTRQTGKIEKAPALASHFNPLNLLPLLRYVRSTRLEDEARANENKHVRAALEEEKRIGMRIAVWARTIGLIVVAIFLPFVNPRLEVIYYELLLLAFVLLGFAQLRMARVGQSRAELGLIFADFILLTFVLLAPSPFVAEDWPGALQTRFDGFSYFYIMLATGTLAYSWRTIASFGMWVAMAWLSGIAILAFFGRTIPELGGQIRTILADSPRMFELLDPNSVGLPLRFQEVIVFVIASAILALKGWRSNQLLMHQASLASERANLSRYFPPSIVDELAQKTKPVGDVRSQEIAVLFADIVGFTHFAETHEPQEVVTVLRRFHALL
;
A
#
# COMPACT_ATOMS: atom_id res chain seq x y z
N MET A 1 -37.08 20.48 -46.22
CA MET A 1 -36.64 21.59 -45.33
C MET A 1 -36.56 21.00 -43.93
N GLU A 2 -35.33 20.79 -43.55
CA GLU A 2 -34.81 20.04 -42.41
C GLU A 2 -34.82 20.96 -41.18
N THR A 3 -35.23 20.48 -40.00
CA THR A 3 -34.77 21.07 -38.74
C THR A 3 -34.63 19.98 -37.67
N ASP A 4 -33.36 19.83 -37.31
CA ASP A 4 -32.70 18.98 -36.35
C ASP A 4 -33.07 19.37 -34.91
N THR A 5 -33.38 18.37 -34.07
CA THR A 5 -33.45 18.52 -32.60
C THR A 5 -32.52 17.50 -31.97
N THR A 6 -31.25 17.90 -31.86
CA THR A 6 -30.19 17.14 -31.21
C THR A 6 -30.38 17.17 -29.69
N ARG A 7 -30.86 16.05 -29.14
CA ARG A 7 -30.94 15.80 -27.70
C ARG A 7 -29.57 15.34 -27.20
N GLN A 8 -28.81 16.23 -26.57
CA GLN A 8 -27.59 15.88 -25.83
C GLN A 8 -27.97 15.07 -24.58
N THR A 9 -27.88 13.74 -24.67
CA THR A 9 -27.79 12.88 -23.49
C THR A 9 -26.32 12.69 -23.12
N GLY A 10 -25.96 13.16 -21.92
CA GLY A 10 -24.64 12.95 -21.34
C GLY A 10 -24.33 11.45 -21.26
N LYS A 11 -23.28 11.04 -21.97
CA LYS A 11 -22.66 9.73 -21.83
C LYS A 11 -22.12 9.60 -20.40
N ILE A 12 -22.84 8.88 -19.55
CA ILE A 12 -22.24 8.25 -18.36
C ILE A 12 -21.36 7.13 -18.91
N GLU A 13 -20.05 7.37 -18.93
CA GLU A 13 -19.04 6.40 -19.29
C GLU A 13 -19.08 5.26 -18.25
N LYS A 14 -19.75 4.16 -18.60
CA LYS A 14 -19.79 2.95 -17.76
C LYS A 14 -18.36 2.45 -17.54
N ALA A 15 -17.97 2.31 -16.28
CA ALA A 15 -16.76 1.59 -15.90
C ALA A 15 -16.72 0.21 -16.60
N PRO A 16 -15.58 -0.23 -17.14
CA PRO A 16 -15.50 -1.50 -17.84
C PRO A 16 -15.83 -2.65 -16.87
N ALA A 17 -16.93 -3.34 -17.16
CA ALA A 17 -17.40 -4.50 -16.42
C ALA A 17 -16.41 -5.67 -16.58
N LEU A 18 -15.47 -5.80 -15.65
CA LEU A 18 -14.48 -6.89 -15.59
C LEU A 18 -15.07 -8.24 -15.10
N ALA A 19 -16.38 -8.34 -14.90
CA ALA A 19 -16.98 -9.46 -14.19
C ALA A 19 -17.38 -10.67 -15.05
N SER A 20 -17.37 -10.58 -16.40
CA SER A 20 -17.90 -11.69 -17.24
C SER A 20 -16.85 -12.61 -17.89
N HIS A 21 -15.59 -12.19 -18.03
CA HIS A 21 -14.55 -13.02 -18.68
C HIS A 21 -13.16 -12.82 -18.06
N PHE A 22 -13.01 -13.17 -16.78
CA PHE A 22 -11.69 -13.21 -16.16
C PHE A 22 -10.97 -14.50 -16.59
N ASN A 23 -10.12 -14.41 -17.62
CA ASN A 23 -9.21 -15.51 -17.99
C ASN A 23 -7.95 -15.40 -17.10
N PRO A 24 -7.71 -16.33 -16.16
CA PRO A 24 -6.65 -16.20 -15.15
C PRO A 24 -5.23 -16.19 -15.74
N LEU A 25 -5.05 -16.57 -17.01
CA LEU A 25 -3.77 -16.59 -17.71
C LEU A 25 -3.41 -15.27 -18.43
N ASN A 26 -4.31 -14.28 -18.48
CA ASN A 26 -4.07 -13.04 -19.23
C ASN A 26 -3.87 -11.83 -18.28
N LEU A 27 -2.61 -11.48 -18.00
CA LEU A 27 -2.20 -10.42 -17.05
C LEU A 27 -2.27 -9.00 -17.63
N LEU A 28 -2.27 -8.85 -18.96
CA LEU A 28 -2.34 -7.55 -19.65
C LEU A 28 -3.57 -6.70 -19.30
N PRO A 29 -4.81 -7.24 -19.28
CA PRO A 29 -5.99 -6.48 -18.86
C PRO A 29 -5.93 -6.04 -17.39
N LEU A 30 -5.37 -6.87 -16.51
CA LEU A 30 -5.15 -6.53 -15.10
C LEU A 30 -4.20 -5.32 -14.97
N LEU A 31 -3.07 -5.33 -15.69
CA LEU A 31 -2.10 -4.23 -15.70
C LEU A 31 -2.68 -2.92 -16.25
N ARG A 32 -3.52 -3.00 -17.29
CA ARG A 32 -4.21 -1.82 -17.85
C ARG A 32 -5.25 -1.26 -16.87
N TYR A 33 -6.01 -2.11 -16.19
CA TYR A 33 -6.99 -1.70 -15.19
C TYR A 33 -6.37 -1.08 -13.93
N VAL A 34 -5.23 -1.63 -13.51
CA VAL A 34 -4.36 -1.05 -12.47
C VAL A 34 -3.90 0.37 -12.83
N ARG A 35 -3.66 0.64 -14.11
CA ARG A 35 -3.23 1.96 -14.59
C ARG A 35 -4.40 2.94 -14.73
N SER A 36 -5.60 2.49 -15.09
CA SER A 36 -6.78 3.37 -15.20
C SER A 36 -7.27 3.84 -13.82
N THR A 37 -7.34 2.91 -12.85
CA THR A 37 -7.68 3.24 -11.45
C THR A 37 -6.74 4.31 -10.86
N ARG A 38 -5.46 4.34 -11.27
CA ARG A 38 -4.51 5.38 -10.86
C ARG A 38 -4.93 6.79 -11.30
N LEU A 39 -5.32 6.95 -12.55
CA LEU A 39 -5.68 8.27 -13.09
C LEU A 39 -6.99 8.75 -12.48
N GLU A 40 -7.91 7.82 -12.22
CA GLU A 40 -9.20 8.11 -11.56
C GLU A 40 -9.02 8.54 -10.09
N ASP A 41 -8.19 7.82 -9.32
CA ASP A 41 -7.88 8.18 -7.92
C ASP A 41 -7.20 9.56 -7.83
N GLU A 42 -6.22 9.83 -8.70
CA GLU A 42 -5.50 11.10 -8.76
C GLU A 42 -6.41 12.26 -9.21
N ALA A 43 -7.33 12.01 -10.15
CA ALA A 43 -8.32 12.99 -10.60
C ALA A 43 -9.32 13.35 -9.50
N ARG A 44 -9.90 12.35 -8.81
CA ARG A 44 -10.86 12.56 -7.71
C ARG A 44 -10.24 13.27 -6.52
N ALA A 45 -8.99 12.94 -6.20
CA ALA A 45 -8.25 13.66 -5.15
C ALA A 45 -8.03 15.13 -5.55
N ASN A 46 -7.66 15.41 -6.79
CA ASN A 46 -7.46 16.79 -7.24
C ASN A 46 -8.74 17.61 -7.29
N GLU A 47 -9.90 16.98 -7.50
CA GLU A 47 -11.19 17.64 -7.60
C GLU A 47 -11.76 18.08 -6.24
N ASN A 48 -11.44 17.38 -5.14
CA ASN A 48 -11.98 17.69 -3.82
C ASN A 48 -10.90 17.80 -2.71
N LYS A 49 -10.65 19.04 -2.27
CA LYS A 49 -9.70 19.37 -1.19
C LYS A 49 -9.94 18.59 0.12
N HIS A 50 -11.19 18.27 0.44
CA HIS A 50 -11.53 17.51 1.66
C HIS A 50 -11.14 16.03 1.54
N VAL A 51 -11.31 15.43 0.34
CA VAL A 51 -10.88 14.05 0.07
C VAL A 51 -9.37 13.93 0.16
N ARG A 52 -8.63 14.91 -0.39
CA ARG A 52 -7.18 14.99 -0.21
C ARG A 52 -6.80 15.05 1.25
N ALA A 53 -7.36 15.99 2.02
CA ALA A 53 -7.06 16.16 3.44
C ALA A 53 -7.27 14.86 4.25
N ALA A 54 -8.35 14.12 3.97
CA ALA A 54 -8.63 12.84 4.61
C ALA A 54 -7.57 11.77 4.26
N LEU A 55 -7.19 11.65 2.98
CA LEU A 55 -6.14 10.73 2.52
C LEU A 55 -4.76 11.09 3.11
N GLU A 56 -4.47 12.38 3.31
CA GLU A 56 -3.23 12.82 3.93
C GLU A 56 -3.13 12.35 5.39
N GLU A 57 -4.24 12.45 6.10
CA GLU A 57 -4.31 12.06 7.51
C GLU A 57 -4.20 10.55 7.67
N GLU A 58 -4.92 9.78 6.84
CA GLU A 58 -4.82 8.32 6.83
C GLU A 58 -3.40 7.83 6.53
N LYS A 59 -2.73 8.43 5.53
CA LYS A 59 -1.31 8.12 5.22
C LYS A 59 -0.40 8.42 6.42
N ARG A 60 -0.57 9.57 7.09
CA ARG A 60 0.24 9.94 8.27
C ARG A 60 0.05 8.96 9.42
N ILE A 61 -1.19 8.54 9.68
CA ILE A 61 -1.50 7.57 10.73
C ILE A 61 -0.85 6.22 10.42
N GLY A 62 -1.06 5.69 9.20
CA GLY A 62 -0.47 4.41 8.78
C GLY A 62 1.06 4.41 8.89
N MET A 63 1.70 5.51 8.47
CA MET A 63 3.15 5.62 8.53
C MET A 63 3.69 5.74 9.96
N ARG A 64 2.99 6.45 10.85
CA ARG A 64 3.34 6.51 12.28
C ARG A 64 3.25 5.14 12.93
N ILE A 65 2.17 4.39 12.67
CA ILE A 65 1.99 3.02 13.17
C ILE A 65 3.13 2.12 12.67
N ALA A 66 3.44 2.20 11.37
CA ALA A 66 4.50 1.40 10.77
C ALA A 66 5.88 1.69 11.39
N VAL A 67 6.22 2.96 11.66
CA VAL A 67 7.50 3.29 12.31
C VAL A 67 7.54 2.84 13.76
N TRP A 68 6.44 2.93 14.51
CA TRP A 68 6.39 2.36 15.85
C TRP A 68 6.55 0.84 15.84
N ALA A 69 5.80 0.14 15.00
CA ALA A 69 5.90 -1.31 14.83
C ALA A 69 7.33 -1.74 14.46
N ARG A 70 7.95 -1.03 13.52
CA ARG A 70 9.35 -1.23 13.12
C ARG A 70 10.33 -0.98 14.26
N THR A 71 10.20 0.14 14.96
CA THR A 71 11.12 0.52 16.04
C THR A 71 11.06 -0.51 17.17
N ILE A 72 9.85 -0.96 17.53
CA ILE A 72 9.66 -2.04 18.50
C ILE A 72 10.31 -3.33 18.00
N GLY A 73 10.09 -3.70 16.73
CA GLY A 73 10.73 -4.87 16.13
C GLY A 73 12.26 -4.80 16.17
N LEU A 74 12.84 -3.64 15.84
CA LEU A 74 14.28 -3.39 15.91
C LEU A 74 14.81 -3.45 17.34
N ILE A 75 14.07 -2.96 18.34
CA ILE A 75 14.43 -3.08 19.75
C ILE A 75 14.43 -4.55 20.18
N VAL A 76 13.42 -5.34 19.77
CA VAL A 76 13.38 -6.78 20.07
C VAL A 76 14.60 -7.48 19.46
N VAL A 77 14.95 -7.17 18.20
CA VAL A 77 16.15 -7.72 17.55
C VAL A 77 17.42 -7.26 18.25
N ALA A 78 17.55 -5.99 18.62
CA ALA A 78 18.70 -5.43 19.35
C ALA A 78 18.88 -6.10 20.73
N ILE A 79 17.78 -6.41 21.43
CA ILE A 79 17.85 -7.14 22.69
C ILE A 79 18.24 -8.59 22.44
N PHE A 80 17.74 -9.21 21.37
CA PHE A 80 17.95 -10.62 21.05
C PHE A 80 19.37 -10.92 20.56
N LEU A 81 19.98 -10.03 19.76
CA LEU A 81 21.28 -10.25 19.13
C LEU A 81 22.41 -10.59 20.13
N PRO A 82 22.59 -9.86 21.26
CA PRO A 82 23.60 -10.20 22.26
C PRO A 82 23.42 -11.59 22.90
N PHE A 83 22.18 -12.10 23.00
CA PHE A 83 21.94 -13.44 23.53
C PHE A 83 22.34 -14.53 22.54
N VAL A 84 22.13 -14.29 21.24
CA VAL A 84 22.48 -15.26 20.18
C VAL A 84 23.97 -15.25 19.90
N ASN A 85 24.59 -14.07 19.87
CA ASN A 85 26.00 -13.90 19.60
C ASN A 85 26.64 -13.07 20.72
N PRO A 86 27.08 -13.68 21.83
CA PRO A 86 27.65 -12.98 22.98
C PRO A 86 29.08 -12.48 22.75
N ARG A 87 29.45 -12.17 21.49
CA ARG A 87 30.76 -11.62 21.10
C ARG A 87 30.67 -10.10 20.91
N LEU A 88 31.81 -9.41 21.05
CA LEU A 88 31.90 -7.97 20.82
C LEU A 88 31.56 -7.56 19.38
N GLU A 89 31.64 -8.49 18.44
CA GLU A 89 31.24 -8.30 17.04
C GLU A 89 29.76 -7.89 16.88
N VAL A 90 28.89 -8.21 17.85
CA VAL A 90 27.48 -7.79 17.84
C VAL A 90 27.33 -6.27 17.79
N ILE A 91 28.28 -5.51 18.32
CA ILE A 91 28.26 -4.03 18.30
C ILE A 91 28.15 -3.50 16.87
N TYR A 92 28.77 -4.17 15.89
CA TYR A 92 28.64 -3.80 14.47
C TYR A 92 27.19 -3.86 13.99
N TYR A 93 26.48 -4.95 14.33
CA TYR A 93 25.09 -5.13 13.96
C TYR A 93 24.17 -4.15 14.72
N GLU A 94 24.45 -3.89 16.01
CA GLU A 94 23.73 -2.87 16.79
C GLU A 94 23.85 -1.46 16.19
N LEU A 95 25.04 -1.07 15.74
CA LEU A 95 25.23 0.21 15.06
C LEU A 95 24.46 0.30 13.74
N LEU A 96 24.35 -0.82 13.00
CA LEU A 96 23.54 -0.88 11.78
C LEU A 96 22.04 -0.85 12.09
N LEU A 97 21.58 -1.46 13.19
CA LEU A 97 20.20 -1.29 13.66
C LEU A 97 19.89 0.17 13.98
N LEU A 98 20.84 0.92 14.54
CA LEU A 98 20.68 2.36 14.72
C LEU A 98 20.55 3.10 13.38
N ALA A 99 21.29 2.70 12.35
CA ALA A 99 21.09 3.22 10.99
C ALA A 99 19.69 2.91 10.44
N PHE A 100 19.13 1.72 10.71
CA PHE A 100 17.74 1.38 10.39
C PHE A 100 16.73 2.30 11.09
N VAL A 101 16.97 2.63 12.35
CA VAL A 101 16.13 3.57 13.12
C VAL A 101 16.21 4.97 12.49
N LEU A 102 17.42 5.47 12.19
CA LEU A 102 17.61 6.77 11.55
C LEU A 102 16.94 6.86 10.18
N LEU A 103 17.05 5.82 9.34
CA LEU A 103 16.33 5.73 8.07
C LEU A 103 14.82 5.75 8.27
N GLY A 104 14.30 5.02 9.27
CA GLY A 104 12.87 5.05 9.60
C GLY A 104 12.38 6.45 10.01
N PHE A 105 13.15 7.17 10.82
CA PHE A 105 12.84 8.57 11.16
C PHE A 105 12.94 9.51 9.95
N ALA A 106 13.90 9.29 9.06
CA ALA A 106 14.00 10.05 7.82
C ALA A 106 12.79 9.81 6.91
N GLN A 107 12.31 8.56 6.81
CA GLN A 107 11.08 8.21 6.09
C GLN A 107 9.88 8.99 6.65
N LEU A 108 9.71 9.07 7.97
CA LEU A 108 8.63 9.88 8.59
C LEU A 108 8.71 11.36 8.24
N ARG A 109 9.91 11.95 8.25
CA ARG A 109 10.07 13.38 7.92
C ARG A 109 9.84 13.70 6.45
N MET A 110 10.19 12.77 5.56
CA MET A 110 9.99 12.93 4.11
C MET A 110 8.60 12.52 3.63
N ALA A 111 7.75 11.99 4.51
CA ALA A 111 6.38 11.59 4.23
C ALA A 111 5.52 12.80 3.84
N ARG A 112 5.43 13.08 2.54
CA ARG A 112 4.51 14.06 1.96
C ARG A 112 3.39 13.35 1.19
N VAL A 113 2.30 14.06 0.95
CA VAL A 113 1.14 13.52 0.22
C VAL A 113 1.45 13.52 -1.27
N GLY A 114 1.29 12.36 -1.89
CA GLY A 114 1.86 12.04 -3.21
C GLY A 114 3.17 11.25 -3.09
N GLN A 115 3.48 10.45 -4.12
CA GLN A 115 4.74 9.69 -4.16
C GLN A 115 5.91 10.67 -4.28
N SER A 116 6.63 10.92 -3.18
CA SER A 116 7.89 11.66 -3.30
C SER A 116 8.99 10.70 -3.74
N ARG A 117 9.80 11.09 -4.74
CA ARG A 117 10.95 10.29 -5.18
C ARG A 117 11.93 10.06 -4.03
N ALA A 118 11.99 10.99 -3.08
CA ALA A 118 12.79 10.88 -1.85
C ALA A 118 12.29 9.78 -0.91
N GLU A 119 10.98 9.66 -0.69
CA GLU A 119 10.38 8.58 0.11
C GLU A 119 10.67 7.20 -0.50
N LEU A 120 10.46 7.06 -1.81
CA LEU A 120 10.79 5.81 -2.52
C LEU A 120 12.28 5.49 -2.46
N GLY A 121 13.14 6.51 -2.58
CA GLY A 121 14.59 6.36 -2.45
C GLY A 121 15.02 5.89 -1.06
N LEU A 122 14.41 6.43 0.01
CA LEU A 122 14.69 6.01 1.38
C LEU A 122 14.23 4.57 1.67
N ILE A 123 13.12 4.13 1.06
CA ILE A 123 12.67 2.73 1.15
C ILE A 123 13.64 1.81 0.41
N PHE A 124 14.10 2.20 -0.78
CA PHE A 124 15.08 1.42 -1.52
C PHE A 124 16.43 1.34 -0.79
N ALA A 125 16.88 2.45 -0.19
CA ALA A 125 18.08 2.48 0.64
C ALA A 125 17.99 1.52 1.84
N ASP A 126 16.79 1.30 2.37
CA ASP A 126 16.53 0.38 3.45
C ASP A 126 16.72 -1.09 3.04
N PHE A 127 16.29 -1.46 1.82
CA PHE A 127 16.58 -2.78 1.26
C PHE A 127 18.07 -2.98 0.97
N ILE A 128 18.76 -1.94 0.49
CA ILE A 128 20.21 -1.98 0.32
C ILE A 128 20.89 -2.16 1.68
N LEU A 129 20.48 -1.40 2.69
CA LEU A 129 21.03 -1.51 4.04
C LEU A 129 20.79 -2.92 4.59
N LEU A 130 19.60 -3.51 4.38
CA LEU A 130 19.34 -4.88 4.84
C LEU A 130 20.22 -5.90 4.12
N THR A 131 20.30 -5.83 2.79
CA THR A 131 21.23 -6.69 2.04
C THR A 131 22.66 -6.54 2.55
N PHE A 132 23.10 -5.31 2.81
CA PHE A 132 24.42 -5.04 3.34
C PHE A 132 24.60 -5.67 4.73
N VAL A 133 23.67 -5.47 5.67
CA VAL A 133 23.71 -6.10 7.00
C VAL A 133 23.81 -7.62 6.92
N LEU A 134 23.09 -8.23 5.99
CA LEU A 134 23.01 -9.69 5.88
C LEU A 134 24.20 -10.34 5.16
N LEU A 135 24.90 -9.60 4.29
CA LEU A 135 25.98 -10.16 3.47
C LEU A 135 27.36 -9.59 3.81
N ALA A 136 27.44 -8.36 4.31
CA ALA A 136 28.72 -7.72 4.62
C ALA A 136 29.29 -8.31 5.93
N PRO A 137 30.49 -8.90 5.89
CA PRO A 137 31.12 -9.45 7.09
C PRO A 137 31.44 -8.33 8.07
N SER A 138 31.30 -8.61 9.36
CA SER A 138 31.73 -7.68 10.40
C SER A 138 33.25 -7.51 10.34
N PRO A 139 33.76 -6.26 10.35
CA PRO A 139 35.20 -5.99 10.31
C PRO A 139 35.91 -6.43 11.59
N PHE A 140 35.16 -6.73 12.66
CA PHE A 140 35.70 -7.17 13.94
C PHE A 140 35.92 -8.68 14.01
N VAL A 141 35.49 -9.45 13.00
CA VAL A 141 35.72 -10.89 12.94
C VAL A 141 37.19 -11.15 12.65
N ALA A 142 37.88 -11.75 13.62
CA ALA A 142 39.27 -12.19 13.47
C ALA A 142 39.39 -13.60 12.84
N GLU A 143 38.27 -14.33 12.71
CA GLU A 143 38.22 -15.68 12.17
C GLU A 143 38.12 -15.68 10.62
N ASP A 144 39.05 -16.38 9.97
CA ASP A 144 39.11 -16.53 8.52
C ASP A 144 38.16 -17.62 8.03
N TRP A 145 36.88 -17.28 7.89
CA TRP A 145 35.89 -18.14 7.25
C TRP A 145 35.43 -17.61 5.88
N PRO A 146 34.99 -18.48 4.95
CA PRO A 146 34.56 -18.05 3.62
C PRO A 146 33.34 -17.12 3.67
N GLY A 147 33.33 -16.09 2.83
CA GLY A 147 32.25 -15.11 2.80
C GLY A 147 30.89 -15.72 2.46
N ALA A 148 30.88 -16.79 1.67
CA ALA A 148 29.66 -17.49 1.29
C ALA A 148 28.90 -18.12 2.47
N LEU A 149 29.56 -18.37 3.62
CA LEU A 149 28.91 -18.86 4.83
C LEU A 149 27.90 -17.87 5.41
N GLN A 150 28.03 -16.57 5.15
CA GLN A 150 27.02 -15.57 5.54
C GLN A 150 25.62 -15.91 4.99
N THR A 151 25.56 -16.52 3.80
CA THR A 151 24.30 -16.90 3.17
C THR A 151 23.59 -18.06 3.89
N ARG A 152 24.24 -18.72 4.85
CA ARG A 152 23.73 -19.90 5.55
C ARG A 152 22.96 -19.55 6.84
N PHE A 153 22.94 -18.29 7.26
CA PHE A 153 22.24 -17.84 8.48
C PHE A 153 20.76 -17.48 8.26
N ASP A 154 20.18 -17.87 7.11
CA ASP A 154 18.77 -17.63 6.76
C ASP A 154 18.29 -16.17 6.95
N GLY A 155 19.22 -15.22 6.80
CA GLY A 155 18.99 -13.80 7.00
C GLY A 155 17.98 -13.19 6.03
N PHE A 156 17.72 -13.84 4.89
CA PHE A 156 16.72 -13.37 3.93
C PHE A 156 15.32 -13.22 4.56
N SER A 157 15.01 -14.01 5.60
CA SER A 157 13.74 -13.94 6.32
C SER A 157 13.41 -12.54 6.87
N TYR A 158 14.40 -11.70 7.19
CA TYR A 158 14.20 -10.34 7.68
C TYR A 158 13.51 -9.42 6.65
N PHE A 159 13.63 -9.68 5.35
CA PHE A 159 12.89 -8.92 4.33
C PHE A 159 11.37 -9.06 4.48
N TYR A 160 10.88 -10.19 5.01
CA TYR A 160 9.44 -10.36 5.25
C TYR A 160 8.92 -9.47 6.38
N ILE A 161 9.76 -9.12 7.36
CA ILE A 161 9.38 -8.15 8.41
C ILE A 161 9.18 -6.77 7.78
N MET A 162 10.09 -6.36 6.89
CA MET A 162 9.95 -5.11 6.14
C MET A 162 8.73 -5.12 5.22
N LEU A 163 8.48 -6.24 4.55
CA LEU A 163 7.30 -6.41 3.70
C LEU A 163 6.01 -6.28 4.53
N ALA A 164 5.92 -6.98 5.67
CA ALA A 164 4.78 -6.91 6.58
C ALA A 164 4.55 -5.49 7.09
N THR A 165 5.61 -4.82 7.57
CA THR A 165 5.53 -3.42 8.02
C THR A 165 5.10 -2.48 6.89
N GLY A 166 5.61 -2.72 5.68
CA GLY A 166 5.25 -1.93 4.50
C GLY A 166 3.77 -2.01 4.15
N THR A 167 3.08 -3.11 4.49
CA THR A 167 1.62 -3.22 4.27
C THR A 167 0.78 -2.27 5.12
N LEU A 168 1.34 -1.77 6.21
CA LEU A 168 0.66 -0.81 7.11
C LEU A 168 0.89 0.64 6.69
N ALA A 169 2.04 0.92 6.06
CA ALA A 169 2.50 2.27 5.77
C ALA A 169 2.24 2.69 4.32
N TYR A 170 2.35 1.76 3.38
CA TYR A 170 2.53 2.07 1.98
C TYR A 170 1.38 1.58 1.10
N SER A 171 1.21 2.26 -0.03
CA SER A 171 0.23 1.86 -1.03
C SER A 171 0.56 0.47 -1.60
N TRP A 172 -0.47 -0.23 -2.05
CA TRP A 172 -0.32 -1.53 -2.72
C TRP A 172 0.65 -1.49 -3.91
N ARG A 173 0.81 -0.35 -4.58
CA ARG A 173 1.74 -0.14 -5.70
C ARG A 173 3.20 -0.18 -5.22
N THR A 174 3.46 0.48 -4.09
CA THR A 174 4.76 0.48 -3.45
C THR A 174 5.12 -0.93 -2.98
N ILE A 175 4.15 -1.64 -2.37
CA ILE A 175 4.30 -3.04 -1.95
C ILE A 175 4.59 -3.94 -3.15
N ALA A 176 3.90 -3.79 -4.28
CA ALA A 176 4.21 -4.55 -5.50
C ALA A 176 5.65 -4.33 -5.99
N SER A 177 6.19 -3.13 -5.78
CA SER A 177 7.55 -2.78 -6.19
C SER A 177 8.63 -3.39 -5.28
N PHE A 178 8.28 -3.75 -4.03
CA PHE A 178 9.22 -4.34 -3.07
C PHE A 178 9.82 -5.63 -3.60
N GLY A 179 9.01 -6.50 -4.21
CA GLY A 179 9.49 -7.74 -4.80
C GLY A 179 10.64 -7.52 -5.78
N MET A 180 10.50 -6.55 -6.68
CA MET A 180 11.55 -6.22 -7.66
C MET A 180 12.78 -5.59 -7.00
N TRP A 181 12.58 -4.66 -6.05
CA TRP A 181 13.68 -3.98 -5.37
C TRP A 181 14.51 -4.93 -4.51
N VAL A 182 13.85 -5.80 -3.75
CA VAL A 182 14.50 -6.84 -2.96
C VAL A 182 15.19 -7.85 -3.87
N ALA A 183 14.56 -8.27 -4.97
CA ALA A 183 15.22 -9.15 -5.95
C ALA A 183 16.51 -8.53 -6.49
N MET A 184 16.48 -7.27 -6.90
CA MET A 184 17.66 -6.56 -7.42
C MET A 184 18.73 -6.38 -6.34
N ALA A 185 18.35 -5.91 -5.14
CA ALA A 185 19.30 -5.70 -4.05
C ALA A 185 19.91 -7.03 -3.60
N TRP A 186 19.11 -8.08 -3.43
CA TRP A 186 19.58 -9.39 -2.97
C TRP A 186 20.48 -10.07 -3.99
N LEU A 187 20.03 -10.20 -5.25
CA LEU A 187 20.81 -10.86 -6.29
C LEU A 187 22.10 -10.09 -6.62
N SER A 188 22.08 -8.75 -6.58
CA SER A 188 23.32 -7.97 -6.72
C SER A 188 24.26 -8.18 -5.53
N GLY A 189 23.75 -8.24 -4.30
CA GLY A 189 24.54 -8.57 -3.12
C GLY A 189 25.17 -9.96 -3.20
N ILE A 190 24.39 -10.96 -3.61
CA ILE A 190 24.89 -12.33 -3.84
C ILE A 190 25.92 -12.38 -4.96
N ALA A 191 25.71 -11.65 -6.06
CA ALA A 191 26.69 -11.56 -7.14
C ALA A 191 28.00 -10.92 -6.66
N ILE A 192 27.91 -9.80 -5.93
CA ILE A 192 29.08 -9.15 -5.32
C ILE A 192 29.81 -10.13 -4.40
N LEU A 193 29.08 -10.84 -3.55
CA LEU A 193 29.68 -11.84 -2.65
C LEU A 193 30.30 -13.02 -3.42
N ALA A 194 29.70 -13.47 -4.51
CA ALA A 194 30.23 -14.57 -5.32
C ALA A 194 31.52 -14.17 -6.08
N PHE A 195 31.63 -12.92 -6.53
CA PHE A 195 32.79 -12.44 -7.29
C PHE A 195 33.90 -11.85 -6.41
N PHE A 196 33.54 -11.17 -5.33
CA PHE A 196 34.49 -10.44 -4.47
C PHE A 196 34.59 -11.00 -3.05
N GLY A 197 33.76 -11.98 -2.70
CA GLY A 197 33.81 -12.63 -1.39
C GLY A 197 35.07 -13.47 -1.23
N ARG A 198 35.53 -13.62 0.02
CA ARG A 198 36.66 -14.48 0.35
C ARG A 198 36.28 -15.93 0.16
N THR A 199 37.13 -16.69 -0.52
CA THR A 199 37.05 -18.14 -0.65
C THR A 199 38.30 -18.78 -0.05
N ILE A 200 38.14 -19.97 0.52
CA ILE A 200 39.23 -20.79 1.07
C ILE A 200 39.22 -22.13 0.32
N PRO A 201 39.96 -22.24 -0.78
CA PRO A 201 39.94 -23.42 -1.65
C PRO A 201 40.36 -24.70 -0.93
N GLU A 202 41.28 -24.61 0.05
CA GLU A 202 41.78 -25.73 0.83
C GLU A 202 40.66 -26.43 1.61
N LEU A 203 39.79 -25.63 2.25
CA LEU A 203 38.65 -26.12 3.01
C LEU A 203 37.64 -26.83 2.10
N GLY A 204 37.36 -26.26 0.93
CA GLY A 204 36.49 -26.88 -0.07
C GLY A 204 37.07 -28.18 -0.62
N GLY A 205 38.39 -28.23 -0.86
CA GLY A 205 39.10 -29.42 -1.29
C GLY A 205 39.01 -30.57 -0.28
N GLN A 206 39.22 -30.29 1.01
CA GLN A 206 39.10 -31.28 2.07
C GLN A 206 37.69 -31.85 2.17
N ILE A 207 36.66 -31.01 2.18
CA ILE A 207 35.26 -31.46 2.23
C ILE A 207 34.91 -32.29 0.99
N ARG A 208 35.41 -31.91 -0.19
CA ARG A 208 35.23 -32.68 -1.43
C ARG A 208 35.83 -34.08 -1.34
N THR A 209 37.00 -34.22 -0.72
CA THR A 209 37.62 -35.54 -0.54
C THR A 209 36.84 -36.43 0.42
N ILE A 210 36.30 -35.85 1.50
CA ILE A 210 35.47 -36.58 2.47
C ILE A 210 34.15 -37.03 1.83
N LEU A 211 33.55 -36.18 0.99
CA LEU A 211 32.26 -36.42 0.35
C LEU A 211 32.40 -36.95 -1.08
N ALA A 212 33.51 -37.61 -1.42
CA ALA A 212 33.80 -38.09 -2.77
C ALA A 212 32.67 -38.99 -3.33
N ASP A 213 32.11 -39.86 -2.48
CA ASP A 213 31.03 -40.79 -2.85
C ASP A 213 29.64 -40.14 -2.83
N SER A 214 29.53 -38.85 -2.45
CA SER A 214 28.27 -38.12 -2.32
C SER A 214 28.34 -36.71 -2.94
N PRO A 215 28.41 -36.59 -4.28
CA PRO A 215 28.56 -35.30 -4.97
C PRO A 215 27.46 -34.29 -4.64
N ARG A 216 26.22 -34.76 -4.50
CA ARG A 216 25.07 -33.92 -4.15
C ARG A 216 25.15 -33.34 -2.74
N MET A 217 25.76 -34.06 -1.81
CA MET A 217 25.99 -33.59 -0.44
C MET A 217 27.09 -32.53 -0.42
N PHE A 218 28.14 -32.70 -1.25
CA PHE A 218 29.17 -31.69 -1.44
C PHE A 218 28.60 -30.37 -1.98
N GLU A 219 27.76 -30.40 -3.01
CA GLU A 219 27.13 -29.18 -3.54
C GLU A 219 26.34 -28.39 -2.48
N LEU A 220 25.71 -29.08 -1.53
CA LEU A 220 24.96 -28.45 -0.45
C LEU A 220 25.88 -27.85 0.62
N LEU A 221 26.94 -28.58 0.98
CA LEU A 221 27.84 -28.29 2.09
C LEU A 221 29.11 -27.52 1.70
N ASP A 222 29.34 -27.25 0.42
CA ASP A 222 30.49 -26.49 -0.04
C ASP A 222 30.52 -25.11 0.66
N PRO A 223 31.52 -24.84 1.51
CA PRO A 223 31.59 -23.62 2.29
C PRO A 223 31.88 -22.38 1.43
N ASN A 224 32.37 -22.56 0.20
CA ASN A 224 32.67 -21.46 -0.73
C ASN A 224 31.49 -21.15 -1.66
N SER A 225 30.45 -21.98 -1.66
CA SER A 225 29.28 -21.80 -2.53
C SER A 225 28.21 -20.92 -1.88
N VAL A 226 27.78 -19.90 -2.61
CA VAL A 226 26.64 -19.01 -2.22
C VAL A 226 25.27 -19.68 -2.41
N GLY A 227 25.22 -20.87 -3.01
CA GLY A 227 23.98 -21.65 -3.17
C GLY A 227 22.92 -20.98 -4.04
N LEU A 228 23.27 -20.58 -5.27
CA LEU A 228 22.39 -19.83 -6.19
C LEU A 228 20.96 -20.37 -6.32
N PRO A 229 20.70 -21.70 -6.40
CA PRO A 229 19.33 -22.21 -6.50
C PRO A 229 18.44 -21.78 -5.34
N LEU A 230 18.98 -21.79 -4.11
CA LEU A 230 18.25 -21.34 -2.91
C LEU A 230 18.01 -19.83 -2.95
N ARG A 231 18.98 -19.04 -3.46
CA ARG A 231 18.84 -17.58 -3.60
C ARG A 231 17.76 -17.19 -4.60
N PHE A 232 17.63 -17.93 -5.70
CA PHE A 232 16.52 -17.74 -6.62
C PHE A 232 15.18 -18.12 -5.98
N GLN A 233 15.13 -19.23 -5.23
CA GLN A 233 13.92 -19.63 -4.51
C GLN A 233 13.48 -18.56 -3.51
N GLU A 234 14.39 -18.04 -2.69
CA GLU A 234 14.14 -16.93 -1.76
C GLU A 234 13.45 -15.75 -2.47
N VAL A 235 14.05 -15.28 -3.56
CA VAL A 235 13.51 -14.17 -4.35
C VAL A 235 12.13 -14.48 -4.93
N ILE A 236 11.94 -15.67 -5.50
CA ILE A 236 10.65 -16.08 -6.08
C ILE A 236 9.57 -16.09 -5.01
N VAL A 237 9.82 -16.71 -3.85
CA VAL A 237 8.85 -16.77 -2.75
C VAL A 237 8.54 -15.36 -2.23
N PHE A 238 9.55 -14.50 -2.11
CA PHE A 238 9.34 -13.12 -1.69
C PHE A 238 8.51 -12.31 -2.69
N VAL A 239 8.80 -12.42 -3.99
CA VAL A 239 8.04 -11.75 -5.06
C VAL A 239 6.58 -12.21 -5.05
N ILE A 240 6.32 -13.51 -4.88
CA ILE A 240 4.97 -14.05 -4.76
C ILE A 240 4.25 -13.48 -3.54
N ALA A 241 4.89 -13.52 -2.36
CA ALA A 241 4.32 -12.96 -1.13
C ALA A 241 4.00 -11.46 -1.27
N SER A 242 4.94 -10.71 -1.86
CA SER A 242 4.80 -9.28 -2.15
C SER A 242 3.63 -9.00 -3.11
N ALA A 243 3.46 -9.82 -4.14
CA ALA A 243 2.36 -9.70 -5.10
C ALA A 243 1.00 -10.03 -4.45
N ILE A 244 0.92 -11.06 -3.60
CA ILE A 244 -0.30 -11.42 -2.87
C ILE A 244 -0.73 -10.28 -1.92
N LEU A 245 0.22 -9.73 -1.15
CA LEU A 245 -0.06 -8.62 -0.24
C LEU A 245 -0.46 -7.35 -0.98
N ALA A 246 0.18 -7.06 -2.12
CA ALA A 246 -0.24 -5.98 -3.01
C ALA A 246 -1.66 -6.19 -3.53
N LEU A 247 -2.00 -7.42 -3.98
CA LEU A 247 -3.35 -7.74 -4.46
C LEU A 247 -4.40 -7.60 -3.35
N LYS A 248 -4.08 -8.02 -2.11
CA LYS A 248 -4.94 -7.79 -0.93
C LYS A 248 -5.20 -6.31 -0.72
N GLY A 249 -4.14 -5.49 -0.70
CA GLY A 249 -4.25 -4.04 -0.51
C GLY A 249 -5.05 -3.37 -1.62
N TRP A 250 -4.83 -3.79 -2.87
CA TRP A 250 -5.59 -3.32 -4.03
C TRP A 250 -7.08 -3.64 -3.91
N ARG A 251 -7.44 -4.90 -3.60
CA ARG A 251 -8.83 -5.33 -3.41
C ARG A 251 -9.50 -4.57 -2.27
N SER A 252 -8.80 -4.37 -1.15
CA SER A 252 -9.30 -3.60 -0.02
C SER A 252 -9.62 -2.16 -0.41
N ASN A 253 -8.72 -1.51 -1.15
CA ASN A 253 -8.91 -0.14 -1.61
C ASN A 253 -10.13 0.00 -2.54
N GLN A 254 -10.34 -0.96 -3.44
CA GLN A 254 -11.50 -0.98 -4.34
C GLN A 254 -12.83 -1.06 -3.58
N LEU A 255 -12.90 -1.90 -2.55
CA LEU A 255 -14.09 -2.04 -1.71
C LEU A 255 -14.39 -0.75 -0.94
N LEU A 256 -13.36 -0.11 -0.37
CA LEU A 256 -13.49 1.17 0.33
C LEU A 256 -13.98 2.28 -0.59
N MET A 257 -13.42 2.38 -1.80
CA MET A 257 -13.85 3.39 -2.78
C MET A 257 -15.30 3.18 -3.23
N HIS A 258 -15.73 1.93 -3.42
CA HIS A 258 -17.12 1.64 -3.77
C HIS A 258 -18.10 2.01 -2.64
N GLN A 259 -17.74 1.73 -1.38
CA GLN A 259 -18.56 2.13 -0.24
C GLN A 259 -18.60 3.66 -0.06
N ALA A 260 -17.47 4.33 -0.25
CA ALA A 260 -17.38 5.78 -0.17
C ALA A 260 -18.24 6.45 -1.27
N SER A 261 -18.26 5.92 -2.49
CA SER A 261 -19.14 6.47 -3.55
C SER A 261 -20.62 6.31 -3.23
N LEU A 262 -21.03 5.14 -2.70
CA LEU A 262 -22.42 4.90 -2.30
C LEU A 262 -22.84 5.80 -1.12
N ALA A 263 -21.94 6.00 -0.15
CA ALA A 263 -22.18 6.91 0.98
C ALA A 263 -22.29 8.37 0.50
N SER A 264 -21.43 8.80 -0.43
CA SER A 264 -21.48 10.15 -1.01
C SER A 264 -22.75 10.37 -1.85
N GLU A 265 -23.19 9.36 -2.60
CA GLU A 265 -24.42 9.42 -3.39
C GLU A 265 -25.65 9.52 -2.50
N ARG A 266 -25.71 8.72 -1.41
CA ARG A 266 -26.74 8.84 -0.37
C ARG A 266 -26.75 10.21 0.31
N ALA A 267 -25.58 10.73 0.67
CA ALA A 267 -25.46 12.06 1.27
C ALA A 267 -25.91 13.17 0.31
N ASN A 268 -25.59 13.05 -0.98
CA ASN A 268 -26.04 14.03 -1.97
C ASN A 268 -27.55 13.96 -2.23
N LEU A 269 -28.14 12.76 -2.27
CA LEU A 269 -29.59 12.58 -2.40
C LEU A 269 -30.35 13.06 -1.15
N SER A 270 -29.77 12.92 0.05
CA SER A 270 -30.35 13.46 1.29
C SER A 270 -30.41 14.99 1.37
N ARG A 271 -29.79 15.72 0.44
CA ARG A 271 -30.07 17.16 0.27
C ARG A 271 -31.43 17.45 -0.35
N TYR A 272 -32.01 16.49 -1.07
CA TYR A 272 -33.27 16.63 -1.79
C TYR A 272 -34.42 15.84 -1.16
N PHE A 273 -34.12 14.94 -0.23
CA PHE A 273 -35.10 14.14 0.52
C PHE A 273 -34.89 14.34 2.02
N PRO A 274 -35.96 14.60 2.80
CA PRO A 274 -35.87 14.66 4.26
C PRO A 274 -35.16 13.41 4.83
N PRO A 275 -34.28 13.53 5.83
CA PRO A 275 -33.50 12.42 6.37
C PRO A 275 -34.34 11.19 6.73
N SER A 276 -35.55 11.42 7.24
CA SER A 276 -36.52 10.40 7.62
C SER A 276 -37.02 9.54 6.44
N ILE A 277 -37.08 10.09 5.22
CA ILE A 277 -37.51 9.35 4.02
C ILE A 277 -36.36 8.52 3.45
N VAL A 278 -35.12 9.01 3.55
CA VAL A 278 -33.93 8.31 3.03
C VAL A 278 -33.64 7.05 3.83
N ASP A 279 -33.72 7.11 5.16
CA ASP A 279 -33.50 5.94 6.03
C ASP A 279 -34.59 4.88 5.85
N GLU A 280 -35.85 5.30 5.65
CA GLU A 280 -36.97 4.38 5.42
C GLU A 280 -36.90 3.71 4.04
N LEU A 281 -36.48 4.45 3.00
CA LEU A 281 -36.29 3.92 1.64
C LEU A 281 -35.06 3.02 1.53
N ALA A 282 -33.96 3.35 2.22
CA ALA A 282 -32.73 2.57 2.20
C ALA A 282 -32.87 1.21 2.89
N GLN A 283 -33.83 1.06 3.82
CA GLN A 283 -34.12 -0.19 4.53
C GLN A 283 -35.11 -1.11 3.79
N LYS A 284 -35.85 -0.61 2.79
CA LYS A 284 -36.86 -1.40 2.06
C LYS A 284 -36.30 -1.94 0.73
N THR A 285 -36.23 -3.27 0.61
CA THR A 285 -35.84 -3.99 -0.62
C THR A 285 -36.95 -4.03 -1.69
N LYS A 286 -38.16 -3.56 -1.38
CA LYS A 286 -39.32 -3.57 -2.29
C LYS A 286 -39.65 -2.16 -2.79
N PRO A 287 -40.17 -2.00 -4.03
CA PRO A 287 -40.57 -0.69 -4.54
C PRO A 287 -41.60 -0.04 -3.60
N VAL A 288 -41.55 1.28 -3.46
CA VAL A 288 -42.57 2.07 -2.76
C VAL A 288 -43.93 1.74 -3.37
N GLY A 289 -44.74 0.94 -2.68
CA GLY A 289 -45.75 0.18 -3.41
C GLY A 289 -46.91 -0.37 -2.60
N ASP A 290 -47.20 0.16 -1.41
CA ASP A 290 -48.53 0.00 -0.84
C ASP A 290 -49.09 1.37 -0.45
N VAL A 291 -50.21 1.74 -1.08
CA VAL A 291 -50.97 2.95 -0.76
C VAL A 291 -51.52 2.78 0.64
N ARG A 292 -50.98 3.53 1.61
CA ARG A 292 -51.48 3.55 2.98
C ARG A 292 -52.33 4.80 3.21
N SER A 293 -53.49 4.64 3.83
CA SER A 293 -54.26 5.75 4.40
C SER A 293 -53.83 5.94 5.85
N GLN A 294 -53.52 7.18 6.23
CA GLN A 294 -53.16 7.55 7.60
C GLN A 294 -53.72 8.95 7.88
N GLU A 295 -54.24 9.17 9.08
CA GLU A 295 -54.64 10.51 9.51
C GLU A 295 -53.39 11.36 9.75
N ILE A 296 -53.31 12.50 9.05
CA ILE A 296 -52.23 13.48 9.20
C ILE A 296 -52.80 14.88 9.27
N ALA A 297 -52.14 15.76 10.02
CA ALA A 297 -52.37 17.19 9.95
C ALA A 297 -51.44 17.79 8.88
N VAL A 298 -52.00 18.58 7.96
CA VAL A 298 -51.24 19.25 6.89
C VAL A 298 -51.29 20.75 7.14
N LEU A 299 -50.12 21.39 7.24
CA LEU A 299 -49.98 22.84 7.35
C LEU A 299 -49.48 23.41 6.03
N PHE A 300 -50.18 24.40 5.50
CA PHE A 300 -49.74 25.22 4.38
C PHE A 300 -49.38 26.61 4.90
N ALA A 301 -48.18 27.09 4.59
CA ALA A 301 -47.71 28.42 4.93
C ALA A 301 -47.04 29.04 3.70
N ASP A 302 -47.31 30.32 3.45
CA ASP A 302 -46.79 31.07 2.30
C ASP A 302 -46.44 32.51 2.71
N ILE A 303 -45.57 33.16 1.94
CA ILE A 303 -45.12 34.53 2.15
C ILE A 303 -46.05 35.47 1.39
N VAL A 304 -46.79 36.30 2.12
CA VAL A 304 -47.66 37.32 1.52
C VAL A 304 -46.84 38.32 0.69
N GLY A 305 -47.22 38.54 -0.55
CA GLY A 305 -46.57 39.53 -1.44
C GLY A 305 -45.23 39.09 -2.02
N PHE A 306 -44.91 37.79 -1.97
CA PHE A 306 -43.61 37.26 -2.44
C PHE A 306 -43.27 37.65 -3.89
N THR A 307 -44.26 37.65 -4.79
CA THR A 307 -44.06 38.00 -6.21
C THR A 307 -43.46 39.40 -6.38
N HIS A 308 -44.05 40.40 -5.70
CA HIS A 308 -43.58 41.78 -5.79
C HIS A 308 -42.18 41.96 -5.18
N PHE A 309 -41.89 41.24 -4.10
CA PHE A 309 -40.57 41.20 -3.50
C PHE A 309 -39.53 40.60 -4.48
N ALA A 310 -39.86 39.50 -5.16
CA ALA A 310 -38.97 38.85 -6.11
C ALA A 310 -38.71 39.68 -7.39
N GLU A 311 -39.66 40.52 -7.80
CA GLU A 311 -39.51 41.42 -8.95
C GLU A 311 -38.55 42.59 -8.70
N THR A 312 -38.31 42.94 -7.43
CA THR A 312 -37.60 44.17 -7.03
C THR A 312 -36.23 43.90 -6.38
N HIS A 313 -35.87 42.64 -6.16
CA HIS A 313 -34.66 42.23 -5.45
C HIS A 313 -33.79 41.29 -6.29
N GLU A 314 -32.50 41.31 -6.01
CA GLU A 314 -31.56 40.42 -6.69
C GLU A 314 -31.80 38.95 -6.29
N PRO A 315 -31.61 37.97 -7.20
CA PRO A 315 -31.91 36.56 -6.94
C PRO A 315 -31.26 35.99 -5.68
N GLN A 316 -30.07 36.50 -5.30
CA GLN A 316 -29.34 36.07 -4.11
C GLN A 316 -30.04 36.50 -2.81
N GLU A 317 -30.66 37.67 -2.80
CA GLU A 317 -31.43 38.20 -1.66
C GLU A 317 -32.73 37.43 -1.50
N VAL A 318 -33.42 37.15 -2.61
CA VAL A 318 -34.64 36.33 -2.64
C VAL A 318 -34.39 34.94 -2.07
N VAL A 319 -33.32 34.25 -2.51
CA VAL A 319 -32.95 32.93 -1.99
C VAL A 319 -32.58 32.98 -0.50
N THR A 320 -31.97 34.06 -0.04
CA THR A 320 -31.60 34.22 1.37
C THR A 320 -32.84 34.36 2.26
N VAL A 321 -33.83 35.14 1.83
CA VAL A 321 -35.11 35.27 2.53
C VAL A 321 -35.88 33.95 2.56
N LEU A 322 -35.96 33.24 1.43
CA LEU A 322 -36.59 31.92 1.37
C LEU A 322 -35.93 30.92 2.31
N ARG A 323 -34.59 30.85 2.34
CA ARG A 323 -33.86 29.96 3.26
C ARG A 323 -34.14 30.29 4.71
N ARG A 324 -34.24 31.58 5.07
CA ARG A 324 -34.53 32.01 6.43
C ARG A 324 -35.97 31.71 6.84
N PHE A 325 -36.93 31.91 5.94
CA PHE A 325 -38.33 31.55 6.15
C PHE A 325 -38.49 30.04 6.36
N HIS A 326 -37.89 29.21 5.50
CA HIS A 326 -37.91 27.75 5.64
C HIS A 326 -37.23 27.24 6.91
N ALA A 327 -36.24 27.96 7.45
CA ALA A 327 -35.58 27.59 8.71
C ALA A 327 -36.41 27.94 9.97
N LEU A 328 -37.43 28.80 9.83
CA LEU A 328 -38.31 29.23 10.92
C LEU A 328 -39.63 28.44 10.97
N LEU A 329 -39.96 27.71 9.90
CA LEU A 329 -41.09 26.78 9.79
C LEU A 329 -40.72 25.39 10.34
#